data_AF-A0A6N9C008-F1
#
_entry.id   AF-A0A6N9C008-F1
#
_cell.length_a   1.000
_cell.length_b   1.000
_cell.length_c   1.000
_cell.angle_alpha   90.00
_cell.angle_beta   90.00
_cell.angle_gamma   90.00
#
_symmetry.space_group_name_H-M   'P 1'
#
loop_
_entity.id
_entity.type
_entity.pdbx_description
1 polymer ?
#
loop_
_entity_poly.entity_id
_entity_poly.type
_entity_poly.pdbx_seq_one_letter_code
_entity_poly.pdbx_strand_id
1 'polypeptide(L)' 'MLSGMTWLAEVWLGNNRIGNLSSLLDMDNPHLDTMDLVSVPYDPLISELVGEHVLALQACGVVVTFRPIPAK' A
#
# COMPACT_ATOMS: atom_id res chain seq x y z
N MET A 1 -9.01 -8.38 -0.03
CA MET A 1 -9.98 -7.56 -0.77
C MET A 1 -10.59 -6.60 0.24
N LEU A 2 -10.19 -5.32 0.19
CA LEU A 2 -10.66 -4.25 1.10
C LEU A 2 -11.93 -3.55 0.58
N SER A 3 -12.44 -4.00 -0.57
CA SER A 3 -13.66 -3.48 -1.21
C SER A 3 -14.87 -3.66 -0.28
N GLY A 4 -15.19 -2.62 0.48
CA GLY A 4 -16.29 -2.66 1.46
C GLY A 4 -16.00 -1.90 2.76
N MET A 5 -14.75 -1.48 2.99
CA MET A 5 -14.41 -0.60 4.12
C MET A 5 -14.63 0.86 3.70
N THR A 6 -15.86 1.35 3.89
CA THR A 6 -16.32 2.68 3.43
C THR A 6 -15.69 3.88 4.15
N TRP A 7 -14.85 3.65 5.17
CA TRP A 7 -14.19 4.69 5.98
C TRP A 7 -12.76 4.27 6.39
N LEU A 8 -11.98 3.73 5.46
CA LEU A 8 -10.69 3.12 5.77
C LEU A 8 -9.58 4.15 5.99
N ALA A 9 -9.64 4.91 7.08
CA ALA A 9 -8.65 5.95 7.36
C ALA A 9 -7.21 5.41 7.46
N GLU A 10 -7.00 4.18 7.96
CA GLU A 10 -5.66 3.62 8.13
C GLU A 10 -5.60 2.10 7.93
N VAL A 11 -4.56 1.65 7.25
CA VAL A 11 -4.23 0.26 6.97
C VAL A 11 -2.80 -0.03 7.41
N TRP A 12 -2.64 -0.95 8.35
CA TRP A 12 -1.35 -1.34 8.91
C TRP A 12 -1.05 -2.79 8.49
N LEU A 13 -0.14 -2.94 7.54
CA LEU A 13 0.20 -4.19 6.87
C LEU A 13 1.67 -4.60 7.10
N GLY A 14 2.41 -3.87 7.94
CA GLY A 14 3.82 -4.16 8.20
C GLY A 14 4.11 -5.48 8.90
N ASN A 15 5.37 -5.92 8.81
CA ASN A 15 5.91 -7.18 9.34
C ASN A 15 5.22 -8.43 8.76
N ASN A 16 4.76 -8.34 7.52
CA ASN A 16 4.19 -9.49 6.81
C ASN A 16 5.20 -10.04 5.80
N ARG A 17 4.68 -10.75 4.78
CA ARG A 17 5.46 -11.23 3.64
C ARG A 17 4.91 -10.65 2.34
N ILE A 18 4.54 -9.37 2.36
CA ILE A 18 3.96 -8.68 1.21
C ILE A 18 5.09 -8.40 0.21
N GLY A 19 5.06 -9.11 -0.91
CA GLY A 19 5.99 -8.87 -2.02
C GLY A 19 5.51 -7.79 -3.00
N ASN A 20 4.19 -7.51 -3.02
CA ASN A 20 3.55 -6.68 -4.03
C ASN A 20 2.33 -5.94 -3.44
N LEU A 21 2.14 -4.68 -3.84
CA LEU A 21 1.02 -3.80 -3.47
C LEU A 21 -0.06 -3.68 -4.56
N SER A 22 0.03 -4.45 -5.65
CA SER A 22 -0.91 -4.37 -6.78
C SER A 22 -2.36 -4.60 -6.37
N SER A 23 -2.61 -5.43 -5.35
CA SER A 23 -3.96 -5.65 -4.79
C SER A 23 -4.56 -4.41 -4.10
N LEU A 24 -3.75 -3.39 -3.80
CA LEU A 24 -4.23 -2.09 -3.32
C LEU A 24 -4.62 -1.15 -4.47
N LEU A 25 -4.11 -1.42 -5.67
CA LEU A 25 -4.34 -0.63 -6.89
C LEU A 25 -5.45 -1.18 -7.78
N ASP A 26 -5.95 -2.38 -7.49
CA ASP A 26 -7.07 -2.94 -8.24
C ASP A 26 -8.22 -1.93 -8.26
N MET A 27 -8.71 -1.61 -9.46
CA MET A 27 -9.75 -0.60 -9.71
C MET A 27 -11.08 -0.88 -8.97
N ASP A 28 -11.23 -2.06 -8.38
CA ASP A 28 -12.33 -2.42 -7.47
C ASP A 28 -12.12 -1.94 -6.02
N ASN A 29 -11.08 -1.13 -5.77
CA ASN A 29 -10.83 -0.45 -4.50
C ASN A 29 -11.05 1.08 -4.61
N PRO A 30 -12.23 1.56 -5.06
CA PRO A 30 -12.49 2.98 -5.37
C PRO A 30 -12.58 3.89 -4.13
N HIS A 31 -12.18 3.40 -2.95
CA HIS A 31 -12.32 4.11 -1.68
C HIS A 31 -10.99 4.57 -1.09
N LEU A 32 -9.85 4.19 -1.67
CA LEU A 32 -8.55 4.70 -1.27
C LEU A 32 -8.37 6.12 -1.79
N ASP A 33 -8.49 7.10 -0.90
CA ASP A 33 -8.40 8.52 -1.23
C ASP A 33 -7.40 9.29 -0.35
N THR A 34 -7.44 10.63 -0.45
CA THR A 34 -6.60 11.57 0.31
C THR A 34 -6.61 11.41 1.83
N MET A 35 -7.59 10.70 2.40
CA MET A 35 -7.69 10.48 3.85
C MET A 35 -7.10 9.16 4.31
N ASP A 36 -6.64 8.31 3.39
CA ASP A 36 -6.23 6.96 3.73
C ASP A 36 -4.71 6.84 3.87
N LEU A 37 -4.30 6.11 4.90
CA LEU A 37 -2.90 5.79 5.16
C LEU A 37 -2.64 4.29 4.98
N VAL A 38 -1.64 3.95 4.18
CA VAL A 38 -1.16 2.57 4.00
C VAL A 38 0.26 2.46 4.55
N SER A 39 0.42 1.63 5.58
CA SER A 39 1.71 1.36 6.23
C SER A 39 2.15 -0.08 5.99
N VAL A 40 3.24 -0.27 5.24
CA VAL A 40 3.86 -1.57 4.93
C VAL A 40 5.34 -1.62 5.33
N PRO A 41 5.70 -1.38 6.61
CA PRO A 41 7.08 -1.48 7.07
C PRO A 41 7.51 -2.94 7.24
N TYR A 42 8.75 -3.25 6.91
CA TYR A 42 9.34 -4.57 7.12
C TYR A 42 8.65 -5.70 6.34
N ASP A 43 8.34 -5.43 5.08
CA ASP A 43 7.90 -6.43 4.11
C ASP A 43 8.96 -6.65 3.02
N PRO A 44 9.06 -7.86 2.44
CA PRO A 44 9.96 -8.17 1.33
C PRO A 44 9.44 -7.59 0.00
N LEU A 45 9.17 -6.28 0.01
CA LEU A 45 8.68 -5.50 -1.11
C LEU A 45 9.65 -5.62 -2.29
N ILE A 46 9.19 -6.11 -3.44
CA ILE A 46 10.01 -6.25 -4.64
C ILE A 46 10.29 -4.84 -5.21
N SER A 47 11.53 -4.36 -5.07
CA SER A 47 11.86 -2.94 -5.19
C SER A 47 11.45 -2.26 -6.49
N GLU A 48 11.41 -2.98 -7.61
CA GLU A 48 11.09 -2.43 -8.93
C GLU A 48 9.62 -2.02 -9.06
N LEU A 49 8.69 -2.88 -8.61
CA LEU A 49 7.25 -2.62 -8.73
C LEU A 49 6.71 -1.75 -7.59
N VAL A 50 7.41 -1.71 -6.46
CA VAL A 50 6.97 -0.95 -5.28
C VAL A 50 7.01 0.54 -5.54
N GLY A 51 8.01 1.03 -6.29
CA GLY A 51 8.07 2.45 -6.69
C GLY A 51 6.86 2.86 -7.51
N GLU A 52 6.49 2.07 -8.52
CA GLU A 52 5.33 2.33 -9.37
C GLU A 52 4.02 2.28 -8.57
N HIS A 53 3.87 1.30 -7.68
CA HIS A 53 2.67 1.16 -6.88
C HIS A 53 2.49 2.24 -5.82
N VAL A 54 3.59 2.66 -5.18
CA VAL A 54 3.58 3.79 -4.23
C VAL A 54 3.18 5.07 -4.95
N LEU A 55 3.75 5.32 -6.14
CA LEU A 55 3.40 6.50 -6.94
C LEU A 55 1.92 6.49 -7.36
N ALA A 56 1.38 5.34 -7.76
CA ALA A 56 -0.02 5.22 -8.12
C ALA A 56 -0.96 5.45 -6.92
N LEU A 57 -0.63 4.93 -5.74
CA LEU A 57 -1.39 5.20 -4.50
C LEU A 57 -1.32 6.68 -4.09
N GLN A 58 -0.13 7.29 -4.17
CA GLN A 58 0.07 8.72 -3.88
C GLN A 58 -0.66 9.61 -4.88
N ALA A 59 -0.79 9.19 -6.14
CA ALA A 59 -1.56 9.92 -7.16
C ALA A 59 -3.06 9.94 -6.83
N CYS A 60 -3.57 8.95 -6.10
CA CYS A 60 -4.93 8.94 -5.54
C CYS A 60 -5.06 9.74 -4.22
N GLY A 61 -3.95 10.28 -3.70
CA GLY A 61 -3.91 11.04 -2.45
C GLY A 61 -3.55 10.20 -1.21
N VAL A 62 -3.40 8.89 -1.36
CA VAL A 62 -3.12 7.97 -0.26
C VAL A 62 -1.72 8.22 0.31
N VAL A 63 -1.61 8.31 1.62
CA VAL A 63 -0.32 8.41 2.31
C VAL A 63 0.27 7.02 2.47
N VAL A 64 1.33 6.71 1.71
CA VAL A 64 2.03 5.42 1.81
C VAL A 64 3.31 5.57 2.63
N THR A 65 3.45 4.74 3.66
CA THR A 65 4.66 4.61 4.46
C THR A 65 5.22 3.20 4.31
N PHE A 66 6.50 3.09 3.92
CA PHE A 66 7.18 1.81 3.79
C PHE A 66 8.61 1.92 4.31
N ARG A 67 9.08 0.84 4.91
CA ARG A 67 10.48 0.70 5.35
C ARG A 67 11.00 -0.61 4.75
N PRO A 68 11.87 -0.56 3.73
CA PRO A 68 12.43 -1.76 3.14
C PRO A 68 13.17 -2.56 4.21
N ILE A 69 13.03 -3.88 4.20
CA ILE A 69 13.99 -4.73 4.92
C ILE A 69 15.29 -4.63 4.13
N PRO A 70 16.41 -4.19 4.73
CA PRO A 70 17.70 -4.22 4.04
C PRO A 70 17.98 -5.66 3.60
N ALA A 71 18.30 -5.83 2.31
CA ALA A 71 18.75 -7.12 1.79
C ALA A 71 19.95 -7.59 2.62
N LYS A 72 19.90 -8.84 3.08
CA LYS A 72 20.95 -9.47 3.89
C LYS A 72 22.19 -9.76 3.07
#